data_AF-H3H0L1-F1
#
_entry.id   AF-H3H0L1-F1
#
_cell.length_a   1.000
_cell.length_b   1.000
_cell.length_c   1.000
_cell.angle_alpha   90.00
_cell.angle_beta   90.00
_cell.angle_gamma   90.00
#
_symmetry.space_group_name_H-M   'P 1'
#
loop_
_entity.id
_entity.type
_entity.pdbx_description
1 polymer ?
#
loop_
_entity_poly.entity_id
_entity_poly.type
_entity_poly.pdbx_seq_one_letter_code
_entity_poly.pdbx_strand_id
1 'polypeptide(L)'
;MLLALVASLLLCVAPTQSKAHATNATVTVWQNAAPILHTVAPNSMAFEVLQYNLFGRPYEVSNDGQSERLQRVPESLHRISATIDVVTFAEADIGAQRDEMLAQFRKFGFNYSTSILHDPDPFTSLLNGGVMVVSKWPIIREAQHVYRNACHYSDCLAAKGVKYARLLKTVDGSSKIFNVFATHMQAWSTPDGRSDRIQQAKQMRAFIDDMGIPVHEVRDGLLL
;
A
#
# COMPACT_ATOMS: atom_id res chain seq x y z
N MET A 1 56.96 -0.81 47.92
CA MET A 1 56.41 -0.28 49.19
C MET A 1 54.96 -0.76 49.26
N LEU A 2 54.68 -1.67 50.21
CA LEU A 2 53.38 -2.23 50.71
C LEU A 2 52.21 -2.38 49.70
N LEU A 3 51.67 -3.55 49.30
CA LEU A 3 51.37 -4.85 49.94
C LEU A 3 50.17 -4.85 50.91
N ALA A 4 49.01 -5.34 50.42
CA ALA A 4 47.98 -6.17 51.09
C ALA A 4 46.96 -6.63 50.01
N LEU A 5 46.95 -7.89 49.54
CA LEU A 5 46.25 -9.10 50.07
C LEU A 5 44.76 -8.85 50.39
N VAL A 6 43.80 -9.58 49.81
CA VAL A 6 43.40 -10.99 50.12
C VAL A 6 42.86 -11.66 48.82
N ALA A 7 43.38 -12.76 48.27
CA ALA A 7 43.10 -14.19 48.54
C ALA A 7 41.59 -14.51 48.71
N SER A 8 40.95 -15.57 48.22
CA SER A 8 41.21 -16.73 47.35
C SER A 8 39.84 -17.43 47.19
N LEU A 9 39.51 -17.99 46.01
CA LEU A 9 39.14 -19.42 45.87
C LEU A 9 38.84 -19.75 44.40
N LEU A 10 39.70 -20.56 43.79
CA LEU A 10 39.39 -21.33 42.59
C LEU A 10 38.59 -22.58 43.04
N LEU A 11 37.47 -22.84 42.37
CA LEU A 11 36.93 -24.18 42.19
C LEU A 11 36.54 -24.32 40.73
N CYS A 12 37.35 -25.05 39.96
CA CYS A 12 36.96 -25.58 38.66
C CYS A 12 35.96 -26.72 38.89
N VAL A 13 34.74 -26.59 38.33
CA VAL A 13 33.85 -27.72 38.08
C VAL A 13 33.47 -27.68 36.60
N ALA A 14 33.61 -28.84 35.96
CA ALA A 14 33.40 -29.11 34.54
C ALA A 14 31.91 -28.95 34.11
N PRO A 15 31.59 -28.93 32.81
CA PRO A 15 30.36 -28.35 32.29
C PRO A 15 29.16 -29.29 32.47
N THR A 16 28.08 -28.77 33.06
CA THR A 16 26.76 -29.42 32.99
C THR A 16 25.93 -28.72 31.92
N GLN A 17 25.53 -29.47 30.89
CA GLN A 17 24.61 -29.06 29.84
C GLN A 17 23.37 -28.38 30.42
N SER A 18 23.17 -27.08 30.16
CA SER A 18 21.87 -26.46 30.37
C SER A 18 21.01 -26.70 29.13
N LYS A 19 19.97 -27.50 29.33
CA LYS A 19 18.91 -27.77 28.37
C LYS A 19 18.32 -26.45 27.90
N ALA A 20 18.27 -26.26 26.58
CA ALA A 20 17.46 -25.24 25.95
C ALA A 20 16.01 -25.40 26.41
N HIS A 21 15.53 -24.44 27.20
CA HIS A 21 14.12 -24.36 27.54
C HIS A 21 13.41 -23.71 26.37
N ALA A 22 12.99 -24.55 25.41
CA ALA A 22 12.03 -24.15 24.40
C ALA A 22 10.74 -23.75 25.13
N THR A 23 10.44 -22.46 25.18
CA THR A 23 9.11 -21.97 25.54
C THR A 23 8.17 -22.36 24.40
N ASN A 24 7.53 -23.52 24.54
CA ASN A 24 6.37 -23.91 23.75
C ASN A 24 5.25 -22.92 24.03
N ALA A 25 5.12 -21.91 23.17
CA ALA A 25 3.90 -21.12 23.08
C ALA A 25 2.81 -22.04 22.50
N THR A 26 2.01 -22.64 23.37
CA THR A 26 0.79 -23.36 22.97
C THR A 26 -0.21 -22.35 22.43
N VAL A 27 -0.33 -22.29 21.10
CA VAL A 27 -1.44 -21.60 20.43
C VAL A 27 -2.68 -22.50 20.57
N THR A 28 -3.60 -22.11 21.45
CA THR A 28 -4.91 -22.77 21.54
C THR A 28 -5.77 -22.31 20.36
N VAL A 29 -5.82 -23.12 19.31
CA VAL A 29 -6.77 -22.94 18.21
C VAL A 29 -8.15 -23.37 18.70
N TRP A 30 -9.09 -22.44 18.79
CA TRP A 30 -10.49 -22.77 19.04
C TRP A 30 -11.09 -23.42 17.78
N GLN A 31 -11.08 -24.74 17.70
CA GLN A 31 -11.84 -25.50 16.69
C GLN A 31 -13.26 -25.71 17.19
N ASN A 32 -14.14 -24.75 16.91
CA ASN A 32 -15.58 -25.01 16.87
C ASN A 32 -15.99 -25.17 15.41
N ALA A 33 -15.88 -26.39 14.88
CA ALA A 33 -16.45 -26.76 13.61
C ALA A 33 -17.95 -27.08 13.80
N ALA A 34 -18.81 -26.10 13.54
CA ALA A 34 -20.18 -26.38 13.13
C ALA A 34 -20.22 -26.31 11.59
N PRO A 35 -20.83 -27.28 10.88
CA PRO A 35 -21.00 -27.15 9.45
C PRO A 35 -22.14 -26.16 9.21
N ILE A 36 -21.81 -24.86 9.16
CA ILE A 36 -22.72 -23.89 8.55
C ILE A 36 -22.60 -24.16 7.05
N LEU A 37 -23.64 -24.77 6.48
CA LEU A 37 -23.93 -24.66 5.06
C LEU A 37 -24.16 -23.18 4.77
N HIS A 38 -23.07 -22.43 4.60
CA HIS A 38 -23.12 -21.14 3.94
C HIS A 38 -23.39 -21.42 2.48
N THR A 39 -24.66 -21.38 2.08
CA THR A 39 -24.98 -20.92 0.75
C THR A 39 -24.38 -19.53 0.63
N VAL A 40 -23.19 -19.43 0.04
CA VAL A 40 -22.60 -18.16 -0.37
C VAL A 40 -23.56 -17.61 -1.41
N ALA A 41 -24.49 -16.76 -0.98
CA ALA A 41 -25.20 -15.90 -1.90
C ALA A 41 -24.13 -15.18 -2.74
N PRO A 42 -24.29 -15.08 -4.07
CA PRO A 42 -23.37 -14.27 -4.85
C PRO A 42 -23.38 -12.88 -4.23
N ASN A 43 -22.27 -12.49 -3.62
CA ASN A 43 -22.18 -11.19 -2.99
C ASN A 43 -22.02 -10.21 -4.16
N SER A 44 -23.14 -9.78 -4.76
CA SER A 44 -23.17 -8.89 -5.92
C SER A 44 -22.45 -7.56 -5.66
N MET A 45 -22.16 -7.27 -4.39
CA MET A 45 -21.38 -6.13 -3.91
C MET A 45 -19.95 -6.48 -3.46
N ALA A 46 -19.40 -7.64 -3.87
CA ALA A 46 -17.97 -7.91 -3.72
C ALA A 46 -17.16 -6.81 -4.41
N PHE A 47 -16.00 -6.44 -3.87
CA PHE A 47 -15.19 -5.35 -4.39
C PHE A 47 -13.74 -5.79 -4.49
N GLU A 48 -13.25 -5.96 -5.71
CA GLU A 48 -11.90 -6.45 -5.98
C GLU A 48 -10.96 -5.30 -6.33
N VAL A 49 -9.86 -5.21 -5.58
CA VAL A 49 -8.86 -4.17 -5.77
C VAL A 49 -7.50 -4.81 -6.04
N LEU A 50 -6.81 -4.33 -7.08
CA LEU A 50 -5.46 -4.73 -7.41
C LEU A 50 -4.49 -3.56 -7.19
N GLN A 51 -3.40 -3.78 -6.48
CA GLN A 51 -2.30 -2.83 -6.40
C GLN A 51 -1.17 -3.24 -7.34
N TYR A 52 -0.67 -2.32 -8.16
CA TYR A 52 0.39 -2.58 -9.12
C TYR A 52 1.40 -1.42 -9.17
N ASN A 53 2.67 -1.71 -8.92
CA ASN A 53 3.74 -0.75 -9.17
C ASN A 53 4.14 -0.84 -10.65
N LEU A 54 3.95 0.27 -11.39
CA LEU A 54 4.17 0.33 -12.84
C LEU A 54 5.63 0.42 -13.25
N PHE A 55 6.50 0.85 -12.33
CA PHE A 55 7.89 1.19 -12.62
C PHE A 55 7.99 2.23 -13.76
N GLY A 56 6.99 3.11 -13.88
CA GLY A 56 6.83 4.10 -14.95
C GLY A 56 7.63 5.37 -14.68
N ARG A 57 8.91 5.22 -14.34
CA ARG A 57 9.80 6.32 -13.99
C ARG A 57 10.12 7.23 -15.18
N PRO A 58 10.44 8.51 -14.93
CA PRO A 58 10.82 9.45 -15.99
C PRO A 58 11.97 8.95 -16.86
N TYR A 59 11.96 9.30 -18.15
CA TYR A 59 12.98 8.87 -19.11
C TYR A 59 14.37 9.44 -18.82
N GLU A 60 14.40 10.54 -18.06
CA GLU A 60 15.61 11.16 -17.51
C GLU A 60 16.30 10.28 -16.47
N VAL A 61 15.55 9.36 -15.84
CA VAL A 61 16.06 8.41 -14.84
C VAL A 61 16.51 7.10 -15.49
N SER A 62 15.71 6.54 -16.40
CA SER A 62 16.03 5.28 -17.07
C SER A 62 15.35 5.15 -18.44
N ASN A 63 15.85 4.24 -19.27
CA ASN A 63 15.25 3.87 -20.55
C ASN A 63 15.05 2.34 -20.56
N ASP A 64 14.08 1.86 -19.78
CA ASP A 64 13.90 0.44 -19.44
C ASP A 64 12.57 -0.14 -19.98
N GLY A 65 12.05 0.46 -21.05
CA GLY A 65 10.85 -0.01 -21.74
C GLY A 65 9.54 0.46 -21.10
N GLN A 66 9.53 1.64 -20.47
CA GLN A 66 8.36 2.15 -19.76
C GLN A 66 7.11 2.25 -20.65
N SER A 67 7.25 2.80 -21.87
CA SER A 67 6.14 2.91 -22.83
C SER A 67 5.57 1.55 -23.20
N GLU A 68 6.41 0.60 -23.61
CA GLU A 68 5.97 -0.77 -23.94
C GLU A 68 5.25 -1.41 -22.75
N ARG A 69 5.81 -1.28 -21.55
CA ARG A 69 5.25 -1.87 -20.33
C ARG A 69 3.87 -1.28 -20.02
N LEU A 70 3.74 0.05 -19.97
CA LEU A 70 2.47 0.71 -19.67
C LEU A 70 1.38 0.39 -20.71
N GLN A 71 1.73 0.26 -21.99
CA GLN A 71 0.77 -0.13 -23.03
C GLN A 71 0.25 -1.57 -22.86
N ARG A 72 1.05 -2.49 -22.29
CA ARG A 72 0.65 -3.90 -22.07
C ARG A 72 -0.11 -4.14 -20.76
N VAL A 73 0.02 -3.24 -19.78
CA VAL A 73 -0.58 -3.41 -18.43
C VAL A 73 -2.10 -3.63 -18.48
N PRO A 74 -2.91 -2.79 -19.17
CA PRO A 74 -4.37 -2.91 -19.12
C PRO A 74 -4.88 -4.28 -19.60
N GLU A 75 -4.36 -4.75 -20.74
CA GLU A 75 -4.70 -6.07 -21.27
C GLU A 75 -4.22 -7.20 -20.35
N SER A 76 -3.02 -7.06 -19.77
CA SER A 76 -2.45 -8.06 -18.86
C SER A 76 -3.27 -8.20 -17.58
N LEU A 77 -3.70 -7.09 -16.98
CA LEU A 77 -4.56 -7.13 -15.79
C LEU A 77 -5.94 -7.71 -16.11
N HIS A 78 -6.52 -7.37 -17.25
CA HIS A 78 -7.79 -7.96 -17.69
C HIS A 78 -7.70 -9.48 -17.86
N ARG A 79 -6.57 -9.99 -18.39
CA ARG A 79 -6.32 -11.44 -18.50
C ARG A 79 -6.15 -12.12 -17.14
N ILE A 80 -5.57 -11.42 -16.15
CA ILE A 80 -5.44 -11.96 -14.78
C ILE A 80 -6.81 -12.11 -14.14
N SER A 81 -7.64 -11.06 -14.21
CA SER A 81 -8.97 -11.07 -13.62
C SER A 81 -9.86 -10.02 -14.27
N ALA A 82 -10.98 -10.48 -14.86
CA ALA A 82 -12.02 -9.60 -15.36
C ALA A 82 -12.88 -9.00 -14.23
N THR A 83 -12.78 -9.53 -13.00
CA THR A 83 -13.58 -9.11 -11.84
C THR A 83 -12.97 -7.95 -11.06
N ILE A 84 -11.73 -7.55 -11.36
CA ILE A 84 -11.10 -6.34 -10.79
C ILE A 84 -12.01 -5.13 -10.99
N ASP A 85 -12.39 -4.48 -9.90
CA ASP A 85 -13.21 -3.26 -9.90
C ASP A 85 -12.34 -2.01 -9.96
N VAL A 86 -11.22 -2.03 -9.24
CA VAL A 86 -10.29 -0.91 -9.07
C VAL A 86 -8.85 -1.38 -9.15
N VAL A 87 -8.01 -0.59 -9.80
CA VAL A 87 -6.56 -0.74 -9.78
C VAL A 87 -5.93 0.49 -9.14
N THR A 88 -5.07 0.27 -8.15
CA THR A 88 -4.25 1.32 -7.54
C THR A 88 -2.83 1.21 -8.09
N PHE A 89 -2.30 2.30 -8.64
CA PHE A 89 -0.96 2.33 -9.20
C PHE A 89 0.02 3.05 -8.28
N ALA A 90 1.25 2.55 -8.29
CA ALA A 90 2.45 3.25 -7.82
C ALA A 90 3.43 3.43 -8.99
N GLU A 91 4.31 4.45 -8.90
CA GLU A 91 5.28 4.80 -9.95
C GLU A 91 4.63 5.05 -11.34
N ALA A 92 3.46 5.68 -11.36
CA ALA A 92 2.79 6.14 -12.59
C ALA A 92 3.31 7.51 -13.05
N ASP A 93 4.63 7.72 -13.06
CA ASP A 93 5.22 9.06 -13.06
C ASP A 93 5.16 9.74 -14.45
N ILE A 94 5.33 8.97 -15.53
CA ILE A 94 5.39 9.46 -16.92
C ILE A 94 4.01 9.83 -17.50
N GLY A 95 3.81 11.12 -17.78
CA GLY A 95 2.51 11.67 -18.16
C GLY A 95 1.92 11.10 -19.44
N ALA A 96 2.61 11.25 -20.58
CA ALA A 96 2.06 10.86 -21.88
C ALA A 96 1.72 9.35 -21.94
N GLN A 97 2.63 8.50 -21.48
CA GLN A 97 2.42 7.05 -21.47
C GLN A 97 1.36 6.61 -20.46
N ARG A 98 1.22 7.32 -19.34
CA ARG A 98 0.10 7.13 -18.41
C ARG A 98 -1.23 7.45 -19.10
N ASP A 99 -1.31 8.55 -19.84
CA ASP A 99 -2.54 8.93 -20.56
C ASP A 99 -2.90 7.91 -21.65
N GLU A 100 -1.91 7.39 -22.37
CA GLU A 100 -2.09 6.27 -23.32
C GLU A 100 -2.60 5.00 -22.63
N MET A 101 -2.01 4.63 -21.49
CA MET A 101 -2.43 3.49 -20.67
C MET A 101 -3.88 3.65 -20.19
N LEU A 102 -4.27 4.84 -19.72
CA LEU A 102 -5.64 5.13 -19.31
C LEU A 102 -6.63 5.03 -20.47
N ALA A 103 -6.24 5.45 -21.67
CA ALA A 103 -7.06 5.28 -22.86
C ALA A 103 -7.30 3.79 -23.19
N GLN A 104 -6.30 2.92 -22.99
CA GLN A 104 -6.47 1.47 -23.16
C GLN A 104 -7.37 0.86 -22.08
N PHE A 105 -7.29 1.32 -20.83
CA PHE A 105 -8.13 0.86 -19.72
C PHE A 105 -9.65 1.02 -20.00
N ARG A 106 -10.04 2.07 -20.73
CA ARG A 106 -11.44 2.30 -21.14
C ARG A 106 -12.03 1.14 -21.93
N LYS A 107 -11.22 0.40 -22.70
CA LYS A 107 -11.66 -0.80 -23.43
C LYS A 107 -12.16 -1.92 -22.51
N PHE A 108 -11.72 -1.91 -21.25
CA PHE A 108 -12.07 -2.89 -20.22
C PHE A 108 -13.04 -2.32 -19.17
N GLY A 109 -13.68 -1.19 -19.47
CA GLY A 109 -14.70 -0.55 -18.63
C GLY A 109 -14.15 0.36 -17.53
N PHE A 110 -12.83 0.53 -17.42
CA PHE A 110 -12.22 1.44 -16.45
C PHE A 110 -12.28 2.88 -16.97
N ASN A 111 -13.41 3.55 -16.70
CA ASN A 111 -13.72 4.88 -17.24
C ASN A 111 -13.37 6.04 -16.30
N TYR A 112 -12.98 5.74 -15.06
CA TYR A 112 -12.74 6.73 -14.03
C TYR A 112 -11.32 6.62 -13.51
N SER A 113 -10.67 7.76 -13.28
CA SER A 113 -9.35 7.81 -12.65
C SER A 113 -9.22 9.05 -11.77
N THR A 114 -8.44 8.94 -10.70
CA THR A 114 -8.03 10.11 -9.93
C THR A 114 -7.02 10.95 -10.71
N SER A 115 -6.82 12.19 -10.26
CA SER A 115 -5.56 12.89 -10.55
C SER A 115 -4.35 12.11 -9.99
N ILE A 116 -3.17 12.30 -10.56
CA ILE A 116 -1.93 11.76 -9.98
C ILE A 116 -1.65 12.48 -8.65
N LEU A 117 -1.17 11.74 -7.65
CA LEU A 117 -0.70 12.33 -6.40
C LEU A 117 0.46 13.27 -6.71
N HIS A 118 0.31 14.55 -6.39
CA HIS A 118 1.31 15.59 -6.64
C HIS A 118 1.43 16.50 -5.43
N ASP A 119 2.51 17.26 -5.34
CA ASP A 119 2.61 18.32 -4.35
C ASP A 119 2.00 19.62 -4.90
N PRO A 120 1.02 20.24 -4.23
CA PRO A 120 0.55 21.57 -4.63
C PRO A 120 1.63 22.64 -4.43
N ASP A 121 2.59 22.41 -3.53
CA ASP A 121 3.72 23.31 -3.31
C ASP A 121 4.92 22.87 -4.17
N PRO A 122 5.24 23.60 -5.26
CA PRO A 122 6.30 23.23 -6.19
C PRO A 122 7.71 23.32 -5.60
N PHE A 123 7.88 23.91 -4.42
CA PHE A 123 9.18 24.07 -3.78
C PHE A 123 9.53 22.94 -2.81
N THR A 124 8.59 22.02 -2.55
CA THR A 124 8.79 20.93 -1.57
C THR A 124 8.93 19.55 -2.19
N SER A 125 8.48 19.36 -3.44
CA SER A 125 8.69 18.13 -4.22
C SER A 125 8.99 18.47 -5.68
N LEU A 126 10.02 17.86 -6.26
CA LEU A 126 10.38 18.06 -7.68
C LEU A 126 9.59 17.13 -8.61
N LEU A 127 9.20 15.95 -8.11
CA LEU A 127 8.48 14.93 -8.85
C LEU A 127 7.11 14.67 -8.21
N ASN A 128 6.16 14.23 -9.03
CA ASN A 128 4.89 13.71 -8.52
C ASN A 128 5.13 12.42 -7.70
N GLY A 129 4.14 11.98 -6.93
CA GLY A 129 4.25 10.80 -6.07
C GLY A 129 4.02 9.46 -6.77
N GLY A 130 3.62 9.47 -8.05
CA GLY A 130 3.37 8.26 -8.83
C GLY A 130 2.14 7.46 -8.43
N VAL A 131 1.32 7.95 -7.48
CA VAL A 131 0.16 7.22 -6.95
C VAL A 131 -1.13 7.70 -7.60
N MET A 132 -1.94 6.76 -8.11
CA MET A 132 -3.28 7.05 -8.62
C MET A 132 -4.21 5.84 -8.49
N VAL A 133 -5.52 6.09 -8.62
CA VAL A 133 -6.55 5.05 -8.63
C VAL A 133 -7.29 5.08 -9.97
N VAL A 134 -7.51 3.91 -10.57
CA VAL A 134 -8.24 3.69 -11.83
C VAL A 134 -9.39 2.73 -11.56
N SER A 135 -10.59 3.05 -12.00
CA SER A 135 -11.83 2.40 -11.56
C SER A 135 -12.84 2.19 -12.69
N LYS A 136 -13.56 1.06 -12.63
CA LYS A 136 -14.79 0.83 -13.41
C LYS A 136 -15.98 1.65 -12.91
N TRP A 137 -15.97 2.02 -11.63
CA TRP A 137 -17.05 2.71 -10.93
C TRP A 137 -16.76 4.20 -10.74
N PRO A 138 -17.78 5.09 -10.75
CA PRO A 138 -17.61 6.52 -10.52
C PRO A 138 -16.83 6.83 -9.25
N ILE A 139 -15.82 7.69 -9.39
CA ILE A 139 -15.11 8.31 -8.26
C ILE A 139 -15.86 9.59 -7.91
N ILE A 140 -16.56 9.57 -6.77
CA ILE A 140 -17.42 10.67 -6.33
C ILE A 140 -16.71 11.68 -5.43
N ARG A 141 -15.52 11.31 -4.91
CA ARG A 141 -14.61 12.21 -4.17
C ARG A 141 -13.20 11.68 -4.28
N GLU A 142 -12.24 12.56 -4.48
CA GLU A 142 -10.81 12.26 -4.29
C GLU A 142 -10.19 13.22 -3.27
N ALA A 143 -9.12 12.77 -2.62
CA ALA A 143 -8.28 13.58 -1.73
C ALA A 143 -6.86 13.00 -1.71
N GLN A 144 -5.91 13.71 -1.11
CA GLN A 144 -4.54 13.23 -0.99
C GLN A 144 -3.84 13.85 0.22
N HIS A 145 -2.80 13.15 0.69
CA HIS A 145 -1.85 13.65 1.67
C HIS A 145 -0.43 13.28 1.25
N VAL A 146 0.45 14.28 1.20
CA VAL A 146 1.88 14.06 0.92
C VAL A 146 2.60 13.87 2.24
N TYR A 147 3.41 12.82 2.36
CA TYR A 147 4.18 12.55 3.55
C TYR A 147 5.28 13.59 3.75
N ARG A 148 5.35 14.17 4.94
CA ARG A 148 6.33 15.20 5.30
C ARG A 148 7.32 14.69 6.33
N ASN A 149 8.57 15.15 6.22
CA ASN A 149 9.65 14.84 7.17
C ASN A 149 9.86 13.34 7.39
N ALA A 150 9.56 12.52 6.38
CA ALA A 150 9.62 11.06 6.43
C ALA A 150 10.08 10.53 5.08
N CYS A 151 11.31 10.88 4.70
CA CYS A 151 11.93 10.46 3.45
C CYS A 151 13.46 10.37 3.62
N HIS A 152 14.08 9.52 2.81
CA HIS A 152 15.53 9.47 2.63
C HIS A 152 15.91 9.25 1.16
N TYR A 153 17.09 9.75 0.78
CA TYR A 153 17.68 9.63 -0.55
C TYR A 153 16.81 10.25 -1.66
N SER A 154 16.75 9.60 -2.82
CA SER A 154 16.01 10.05 -4.00
C SER A 154 14.51 10.22 -3.75
N ASP A 155 13.95 9.48 -2.78
CA ASP A 155 12.52 9.56 -2.47
C ASP A 155 12.11 10.93 -1.92
N CYS A 156 13.06 11.70 -1.35
CA CYS A 156 12.80 13.07 -0.91
C CYS A 156 12.53 14.05 -2.06
N LEU A 157 12.82 13.66 -3.31
CA LEU A 157 12.50 14.48 -4.48
C LEU A 157 11.07 14.28 -4.97
N ALA A 158 10.39 13.21 -4.54
CA ALA A 158 9.06 12.85 -4.97
C ALA A 158 8.02 13.15 -3.91
N ALA A 159 6.84 13.58 -4.34
CA ALA A 159 5.69 13.82 -3.47
C ALA A 159 5.08 12.48 -2.97
N LYS A 160 5.84 11.60 -2.30
CA LYS A 160 5.30 10.33 -1.79
C LYS A 160 4.19 10.58 -0.78
N GLY A 161 3.12 9.80 -0.85
CA GLY A 161 1.92 10.06 -0.07
C GLY A 161 0.86 8.99 -0.19
N VAL A 162 -0.35 9.34 0.25
CA VAL A 162 -1.57 8.55 0.09
C VAL A 162 -2.56 9.28 -0.82
N LYS A 163 -3.12 8.56 -1.79
CA LYS A 163 -4.23 9.01 -2.64
C LYS A 163 -5.51 8.33 -2.21
N TYR A 164 -6.56 9.10 -2.01
CA TYR A 164 -7.88 8.62 -1.62
C TYR A 164 -8.87 8.73 -2.77
N ALA A 165 -9.68 7.69 -2.95
CA ALA A 165 -10.84 7.68 -3.82
C ALA A 165 -12.06 7.10 -3.09
N ARG A 166 -13.17 7.84 -3.12
CA ARG A 166 -14.51 7.37 -2.71
C ARG A 166 -15.28 6.96 -3.95
N LEU A 167 -15.66 5.69 -4.03
CA LEU A 167 -16.26 5.09 -5.22
C LEU A 167 -17.71 4.69 -4.95
N LEU A 168 -18.58 4.91 -5.93
CA LEU A 168 -19.97 4.44 -5.91
C LEU A 168 -20.12 3.24 -6.85
N LYS A 169 -20.19 2.04 -6.30
CA LYS A 169 -20.44 0.81 -7.07
C LYS A 169 -21.93 0.52 -7.10
N THR A 170 -22.47 0.26 -8.30
CA THR A 170 -23.88 -0.06 -8.51
C THR A 170 -24.03 -1.37 -9.27
N VAL A 171 -24.64 -2.38 -8.65
CA VAL A 171 -24.91 -3.68 -9.28
C VAL A 171 -26.40 -3.99 -9.10
N ASP A 172 -27.08 -4.35 -10.18
CA ASP A 172 -28.50 -4.70 -10.20
C ASP A 172 -29.40 -3.66 -9.49
N GLY A 173 -29.13 -2.37 -9.70
CA GLY A 173 -29.87 -1.26 -9.11
C GLY A 173 -29.54 -0.96 -7.64
N SER A 174 -28.72 -1.77 -6.99
CA SER A 174 -28.25 -1.55 -5.61
C SER A 174 -26.89 -0.84 -5.61
N SER A 175 -26.74 0.20 -4.79
CA SER A 175 -25.51 1.01 -4.74
C SER A 175 -24.83 0.94 -3.37
N LYS A 176 -23.49 0.92 -3.37
CA LYS A 176 -22.64 0.93 -2.15
C LYS A 176 -21.40 1.80 -2.36
N ILE A 177 -20.97 2.44 -1.28
CA ILE A 177 -19.74 3.22 -1.23
C ILE A 177 -18.55 2.34 -0.86
N PHE A 178 -17.44 2.54 -1.55
CA PHE A 178 -16.14 1.96 -1.23
C PHE A 178 -15.11 3.07 -1.08
N ASN A 179 -14.25 2.94 -0.07
CA ASN A 179 -13.19 3.90 0.24
C ASN A 179 -11.84 3.24 -0.01
N VAL A 180 -11.09 3.76 -0.98
CA VAL A 180 -9.78 3.22 -1.38
C VAL A 180 -8.70 4.23 -1.03
N PHE A 181 -7.71 3.79 -0.27
CA PHE A 181 -6.49 4.52 0.02
C PHE A 181 -5.32 3.79 -0.62
N ALA A 182 -4.71 4.42 -1.63
CA ALA A 182 -3.55 3.92 -2.33
C ALA A 182 -2.29 4.64 -1.86
N THR A 183 -1.19 3.94 -1.64
CA THR A 183 0.08 4.57 -1.27
C THR A 183 1.30 3.92 -1.92
N HIS A 184 2.41 4.68 -1.96
CA HIS A 184 3.75 4.18 -2.24
C HIS A 184 4.72 4.80 -1.23
N MET A 185 5.12 4.00 -0.24
CA MET A 185 5.94 4.45 0.87
C MET A 185 7.44 4.50 0.55
N GLN A 186 8.25 4.99 1.48
CA GLN A 186 9.71 5.09 1.40
C GLN A 186 10.32 3.75 0.96
N ALA A 187 11.17 3.82 -0.05
CA ALA A 187 11.87 2.68 -0.63
C ALA A 187 13.03 2.21 0.27
N TRP A 188 13.58 1.05 -0.11
CA TRP A 188 14.74 0.41 0.49
C TRP A 188 14.55 -0.15 1.90
N SER A 189 15.27 -1.22 2.19
CA SER A 189 15.26 -1.91 3.49
C SER A 189 16.37 -1.43 4.43
N THR A 190 16.69 -0.13 4.39
CA THR A 190 17.65 0.50 5.32
C THR A 190 16.98 0.78 6.68
N PRO A 191 17.77 0.98 7.76
CA PRO A 191 17.22 1.44 9.05
C PRO A 191 16.40 2.73 8.93
N ASP A 192 16.93 3.71 8.20
CA ASP A 192 16.26 4.99 7.96
C ASP A 192 14.96 4.81 7.17
N GLY A 193 14.99 4.01 6.10
CA GLY A 193 13.79 3.73 5.31
C GLY A 193 12.69 3.03 6.12
N ARG A 194 13.06 2.15 7.06
CA ARG A 194 12.09 1.56 8.00
C ARG A 194 11.50 2.61 8.96
N SER A 195 12.34 3.51 9.48
CA SER A 195 11.89 4.60 10.35
C SER A 195 10.90 5.52 9.63
N ASP A 196 11.21 5.90 8.39
CA ASP A 196 10.33 6.72 7.56
C ASP A 196 8.99 6.03 7.32
N ARG A 197 8.98 4.73 6.96
CA ARG A 197 7.72 4.01 6.74
C ARG A 197 6.82 3.99 7.97
N ILE A 198 7.38 3.92 9.18
CA ILE A 198 6.61 4.04 10.42
C ILE A 198 5.98 5.44 10.53
N GLN A 199 6.73 6.49 10.20
CA GLN A 199 6.21 7.86 10.21
C GLN A 199 5.17 8.10 9.13
N GLN A 200 5.38 7.58 7.93
CA GLN A 200 4.43 7.62 6.82
C GLN A 200 3.13 6.90 7.16
N ALA A 201 3.21 5.71 7.78
CA ALA A 201 2.03 4.98 8.24
C ALA A 201 1.24 5.77 9.31
N LYS A 202 1.91 6.49 10.23
CA LYS A 202 1.26 7.39 11.20
C LYS A 202 0.55 8.55 10.51
N GLN A 203 1.19 9.17 9.52
CA GLN A 203 0.60 10.26 8.74
C GLN A 203 -0.60 9.78 7.92
N MET A 204 -0.49 8.62 7.28
CA MET A 204 -1.61 7.99 6.56
C MET A 204 -2.78 7.73 7.49
N ARG A 205 -2.52 7.22 8.70
CA ARG A 205 -3.55 6.98 9.70
C ARG A 205 -4.26 8.27 10.10
N ALA A 206 -3.51 9.32 10.44
CA ALA A 206 -4.07 10.63 10.78
C ALA A 206 -4.94 11.18 9.64
N PHE A 207 -4.45 11.10 8.40
CA PHE A 207 -5.22 11.49 7.22
C PHE A 207 -6.54 10.71 7.10
N ILE A 208 -6.52 9.39 7.28
CA ILE A 208 -7.75 8.56 7.25
C ILE A 208 -8.74 8.97 8.35
N ASP A 209 -8.25 9.23 9.57
CA ASP A 209 -9.10 9.62 10.69
C ASP A 209 -9.72 11.02 10.44
N ASP A 210 -8.97 11.97 9.90
CA ASP A 210 -9.41 13.33 9.57
C ASP A 210 -10.45 13.38 8.43
N MET A 211 -10.51 12.33 7.60
CA MET A 211 -11.50 12.25 6.51
C MET A 211 -12.94 12.10 7.01
N GLY A 212 -13.14 11.73 8.28
CA GLY A 212 -14.46 11.63 8.90
C GLY A 212 -15.38 10.62 8.21
N ILE A 213 -14.82 9.49 7.74
CA ILE A 213 -15.59 8.47 7.02
C ILE A 213 -16.67 7.90 7.95
N PRO A 214 -17.96 7.89 7.54
CA PRO A 214 -19.04 7.35 8.36
C PRO A 214 -18.78 5.89 8.76
N VAL A 215 -19.08 5.53 10.01
CA VAL A 215 -18.77 4.20 10.58
C VAL A 215 -19.30 3.03 9.73
N HIS A 216 -20.44 3.20 9.06
CA HIS A 216 -21.03 2.18 8.20
C HIS A 216 -20.23 1.96 6.90
N GLU A 217 -19.39 2.91 6.48
CA GLU A 217 -18.48 2.77 5.32
C GLU A 217 -17.06 2.33 5.74
N VAL A 218 -16.68 2.48 7.02
CA VAL A 218 -15.34 2.14 7.53
C VAL A 218 -15.06 0.64 7.48
N ARG A 219 -16.09 -0.21 7.66
CA ARG A 219 -15.94 -1.67 7.58
C ARG A 219 -15.63 -2.19 6.17
N ASP A 220 -15.77 -1.33 5.17
CA ASP A 220 -15.56 -1.63 3.75
C ASP A 220 -14.35 -0.88 3.15
N GLY A 221 -13.59 -0.16 4.00
CA GLY A 221 -12.36 0.52 3.58
C GLY A 221 -11.19 -0.46 3.44
N LEU A 222 -10.52 -0.43 2.29
CA LEU A 222 -9.31 -1.22 2.05
C LEU A 222 -8.09 -0.28 1.99
N LEU A 223 -7.06 -0.61 2.77
CA LEU A 223 -5.76 0.06 2.75
C LEU A 223 -4.81 -0.76 1.88
N LEU A 224 -4.22 -0.16 0.85
CA LEU A 224 -3.30 -0.79 -0.10
C LEU A 224 -2.04 0.07 -0.32
#